data_AF-B9E5F2-F1
#
_entry.id   AF-B9E5F2-F1
#
_cell.length_a   1.000
_cell.length_b   1.000
_cell.length_c   1.000
_cell.angle_alpha   90.00
_cell.angle_beta   90.00
_cell.angle_gamma   90.00
#
_symmetry.space_group_name_H-M   'P 1'
#
loop_
_entity.id
_entity.type
_entity.pdbx_description
1 polymer ?
#
loop_
_entity_poly.entity_id
_entity_poly.type
_entity_poly.pdbx_seq_one_letter_code
_entity_poly.pdbx_strand_id
1 'polypeptide(L)'
;MKILVMKVKNMFKKFQILLLSVLLLLGSSSVIAKERPHNIVNNKYVLSNYCFPGPNLIHPIQDYQSENNETTVDLPDNTEKSSNWAGYIVTPASKSDSYTSISGSWTVPSISSNNENAVAAQWIGLGGVDSSDLLQMGTMEQLENGQPVAVVFWEQLPDVAQNTMTIPINSTINVNIYNSSGSTWNLTFTATTPSGEIKTETISTTLDSSYAEGIGTSAEWISEDPSDVYGKLVPLANTDVVKYESAKVNGNSLSDSSNTIRPVAMESSSGNIVIYPSSLGSDGESFTTTTAVSNSNLNNGPSIDPNFRRRFNNTPPRQRHIDNLSSQFHSEESITLLIYYNTNKRLD
;
A
#
# COMPACT_ATOMS: atom_id res chain seq x y z
N MET A 1 60.87 -15.55 40.29
CA MET A 1 59.81 -14.52 40.35
C MET A 1 58.98 -14.40 39.07
N LYS A 2 59.58 -14.28 37.86
CA LYS A 2 58.85 -14.17 36.59
C LYS A 2 57.95 -15.38 36.22
N ILE A 3 58.35 -16.61 36.57
CA ILE A 3 57.57 -17.84 36.29
C ILE A 3 56.30 -17.92 37.16
N LEU A 4 56.38 -17.45 38.40
CA LEU A 4 55.23 -17.41 39.32
C LEU A 4 54.19 -16.37 38.85
N VAL A 5 54.64 -15.22 38.36
CA VAL A 5 53.76 -14.15 37.82
C VAL A 5 53.06 -14.59 36.52
N MET A 6 53.70 -15.38 35.66
CA MET A 6 53.05 -15.93 34.46
C MET A 6 52.01 -17.01 34.79
N LYS A 7 52.28 -17.89 35.77
CA LYS A 7 51.29 -18.89 36.23
C LYS A 7 50.04 -18.24 36.82
N VAL A 8 50.22 -17.15 37.58
CA VAL A 8 49.11 -16.38 38.16
C VAL A 8 48.30 -15.66 37.07
N LYS A 9 48.94 -15.00 36.09
CA LYS A 9 48.22 -14.39 34.95
C LYS A 9 47.45 -15.40 34.09
N ASN A 10 47.98 -16.61 33.90
CA ASN A 10 47.29 -17.65 33.12
C ASN A 10 46.13 -18.30 33.91
N MET A 11 46.23 -18.37 35.24
CA MET A 11 45.12 -18.74 36.11
C MET A 11 44.01 -17.69 36.12
N PHE A 12 44.34 -16.39 36.16
CA PHE A 12 43.34 -15.32 36.11
C PHE A 12 42.61 -15.25 34.75
N LYS A 13 43.28 -15.54 33.63
CA LYS A 13 42.60 -15.67 32.32
C LYS A 13 41.67 -16.88 32.27
N LYS A 14 42.06 -18.03 32.82
CA LYS A 14 41.18 -19.20 32.91
C LYS A 14 40.01 -19.00 33.87
N PHE A 15 40.18 -18.21 34.94
CA PHE A 15 39.09 -17.83 35.83
C PHE A 15 38.14 -16.81 35.20
N GLN A 16 38.63 -15.86 34.39
CA GLN A 16 37.77 -14.97 33.59
C GLN A 16 36.98 -15.71 32.50
N ILE A 17 37.57 -16.73 31.87
CA ILE A 17 36.88 -17.57 30.88
C ILE A 17 35.86 -18.49 31.57
N LEU A 18 36.18 -19.02 32.76
CA LEU A 18 35.22 -19.83 33.54
C LEU A 18 34.05 -18.98 34.07
N LEU A 19 34.29 -17.71 34.45
CA LEU A 19 33.24 -16.78 34.85
C LEU A 19 32.40 -16.30 33.66
N LEU A 20 32.96 -16.24 32.45
CA LEU A 20 32.19 -16.00 31.22
C LEU A 20 31.31 -17.20 30.86
N SER A 21 31.79 -18.44 31.05
CA SER A 21 30.98 -19.64 30.81
C SER A 21 29.89 -19.88 31.87
N VAL A 22 30.06 -19.41 33.10
CA VAL A 22 29.01 -19.49 34.14
C VAL A 22 27.97 -18.36 33.97
N LEU A 23 28.31 -17.23 33.35
CA LEU A 23 27.33 -16.23 32.91
C LEU A 23 26.58 -16.62 31.61
N LEU A 24 27.10 -17.58 30.83
CA LEU A 24 26.42 -18.13 29.64
C LEU A 24 25.54 -19.36 29.95
N LEU A 25 25.51 -19.84 31.21
CA LEU A 25 24.70 -20.98 31.66
C LEU A 25 23.67 -20.64 32.75
N LEU A 26 23.54 -19.36 33.11
CA LEU A 26 22.43 -18.83 33.93
C LEU A 26 21.64 -17.72 33.23
N GLY A 27 21.93 -17.49 31.94
CA GLY A 27 21.07 -16.77 31.01
C GLY A 27 19.99 -17.66 30.41
N SER A 28 19.50 -18.68 31.13
CA SER A 28 18.15 -19.20 30.92
C SER A 28 17.17 -18.15 31.43
N SER A 29 17.19 -16.96 30.83
CA SER A 29 15.97 -16.19 30.71
C SER A 29 15.06 -17.11 29.93
N SER A 30 14.17 -17.79 30.65
CA SER A 30 12.94 -18.28 30.10
C SER A 30 12.52 -17.21 29.09
N VAL A 31 12.53 -17.55 27.80
CA VAL A 31 11.59 -16.93 26.90
C VAL A 31 10.25 -17.41 27.45
N ILE A 32 9.81 -16.75 28.52
CA ILE A 32 8.42 -16.46 28.70
C ILE A 32 8.18 -15.67 27.42
N ALA A 33 7.73 -16.38 26.38
CA ALA A 33 6.80 -15.81 25.45
C ALA A 33 5.77 -15.20 26.39
N LYS A 34 5.97 -13.92 26.68
CA LYS A 34 4.92 -13.14 27.29
C LYS A 34 3.87 -13.29 26.23
N GLU A 35 2.88 -14.14 26.49
CA GLU A 35 1.63 -14.12 25.77
C GLU A 35 1.24 -12.65 25.85
N ARG A 36 1.61 -11.92 24.80
CA ARG A 36 1.21 -10.56 24.63
C ARG A 36 -0.29 -10.73 24.47
N PRO A 37 -1.11 -9.95 25.17
CA PRO A 37 -2.48 -9.83 24.76
C PRO A 37 -2.41 -9.24 23.35
N HIS A 38 -2.42 -10.11 22.34
CA HIS A 38 -2.97 -9.76 21.04
C HIS A 38 -4.32 -9.13 21.40
N ASN A 39 -4.61 -7.96 20.85
CA ASN A 39 -5.89 -7.34 21.11
C ASN A 39 -6.94 -8.16 20.33
N ILE A 40 -7.30 -9.32 20.89
CA ILE A 40 -8.07 -10.44 20.29
C ILE A 40 -9.52 -10.02 19.96
N VAL A 41 -9.91 -8.78 20.28
CA VAL A 41 -11.32 -8.38 20.27
C VAL A 41 -11.86 -8.09 18.87
N ASN A 42 -11.03 -7.91 17.82
CA ASN A 42 -11.50 -7.35 16.54
C ASN A 42 -11.03 -8.08 15.26
N ASN A 43 -10.76 -9.39 15.28
CA ASN A 43 -10.52 -10.16 14.04
C ASN A 43 -11.86 -10.39 13.31
N LYS A 44 -12.36 -9.33 12.66
CA LYS A 44 -13.67 -9.29 11.99
C LYS A 44 -13.59 -9.63 10.50
N TYR A 45 -12.40 -9.57 9.91
CA TYR A 45 -12.21 -9.62 8.47
C TYR A 45 -11.22 -10.73 8.09
N VAL A 46 -11.45 -11.31 6.92
CA VAL A 46 -10.55 -12.23 6.22
C VAL A 46 -10.20 -11.57 4.90
N LEU A 47 -8.92 -11.49 4.60
CA LEU A 47 -8.45 -11.01 3.30
C LEU A 47 -8.23 -12.22 2.43
N SER A 48 -8.95 -12.24 1.32
CA SER A 48 -9.28 -13.50 0.65
C SER A 48 -8.30 -13.82 -0.46
N ASN A 49 -8.13 -15.12 -0.74
CA ASN A 49 -7.40 -15.61 -1.92
C ASN A 49 -7.91 -14.94 -3.21
N TYR A 50 -7.04 -14.85 -4.22
CA TYR A 50 -7.37 -14.25 -5.51
C TYR A 50 -8.67 -14.85 -6.08
N CYS A 51 -9.76 -14.08 -6.03
CA CYS A 51 -11.06 -14.54 -6.49
C CYS A 51 -11.30 -14.05 -7.92
N PHE A 52 -11.42 -15.00 -8.84
CA PHE A 52 -12.01 -14.74 -10.16
C PHE A 52 -13.50 -14.39 -9.96
N PRO A 53 -14.06 -13.43 -10.73
CA PRO A 53 -15.43 -12.98 -10.52
C PRO A 53 -16.43 -14.15 -10.66
N GLY A 54 -16.93 -14.63 -9.52
CA GLY A 54 -18.04 -15.57 -9.41
C GLY A 54 -19.36 -14.81 -9.19
N PRO A 55 -20.50 -15.31 -9.70
CA PRO A 55 -21.76 -14.55 -9.77
C PRO A 55 -22.44 -14.23 -8.41
N ASN A 56 -21.83 -14.54 -7.26
CA ASN A 56 -22.50 -14.50 -5.95
C ASN A 56 -21.72 -13.80 -4.81
N LEU A 57 -20.60 -13.12 -5.07
CA LEU A 57 -19.81 -12.42 -4.03
C LEU A 57 -19.98 -10.90 -4.10
N ILE A 58 -21.23 -10.45 -4.24
CA ILE A 58 -21.52 -9.09 -4.70
C ILE A 58 -22.26 -8.32 -3.62
N HIS A 59 -21.66 -7.23 -3.16
CA HIS A 59 -22.41 -6.14 -2.57
C HIS A 59 -22.80 -5.13 -3.64
N PRO A 60 -24.00 -4.53 -3.54
CA PRO A 60 -24.31 -3.38 -4.36
C PRO A 60 -23.32 -2.28 -3.95
N ILE A 61 -22.38 -2.00 -4.83
CA ILE A 61 -21.57 -0.78 -4.85
C ILE A 61 -22.52 0.35 -5.21
N GLN A 62 -23.52 0.58 -4.37
CA GLN A 62 -24.53 1.59 -4.59
C GLN A 62 -23.81 2.94 -4.53
N ASP A 63 -23.59 3.47 -5.73
CA ASP A 63 -23.30 4.86 -6.09
C ASP A 63 -21.85 5.32 -6.32
N TYR A 64 -20.92 4.46 -6.77
CA TYR A 64 -19.66 4.94 -7.39
C TYR A 64 -19.67 5.04 -8.92
N GLN A 65 -20.69 4.50 -9.60
CA GLN A 65 -21.00 4.86 -10.98
C GLN A 65 -22.51 4.78 -11.17
N SER A 66 -23.15 5.86 -11.63
CA SER A 66 -24.49 5.76 -12.21
C SER A 66 -24.42 4.82 -13.42
N GLU A 67 -25.37 3.88 -13.56
CA GLU A 67 -25.42 2.77 -14.52
C GLU A 67 -25.21 3.09 -16.03
N ASN A 68 -24.80 4.28 -16.45
CA ASN A 68 -24.75 4.66 -17.88
C ASN A 68 -23.58 5.58 -18.30
N ASN A 69 -22.52 5.72 -17.51
CA ASN A 69 -21.34 6.49 -17.93
C ASN A 69 -20.14 5.56 -18.08
N GLU A 70 -19.84 5.16 -19.31
CA GLU A 70 -18.53 4.59 -19.65
C GLU A 70 -17.45 5.65 -19.42
N THR A 71 -16.96 5.79 -18.19
CA THR A 71 -15.63 6.38 -18.00
C THR A 71 -14.64 5.37 -18.57
N THR A 72 -14.04 5.69 -19.71
CA THR A 72 -12.90 4.95 -20.23
C THR A 72 -11.75 5.11 -19.24
N VAL A 73 -11.60 4.13 -18.36
CA VAL A 73 -10.44 4.02 -17.47
C VAL A 73 -9.29 3.50 -18.32
N ASP A 74 -8.20 4.25 -18.40
CA ASP A 74 -6.98 3.80 -19.08
C ASP A 74 -6.27 2.80 -18.17
N LEU A 75 -6.45 1.52 -18.48
CA LEU A 75 -5.78 0.41 -17.78
C LEU A 75 -4.45 0.08 -18.44
N PRO A 76 -3.45 -0.41 -17.66
CA PRO A 76 -2.29 -1.06 -18.23
C PRO A 76 -2.63 -2.17 -19.23
N ASP A 77 -1.71 -2.44 -20.15
CA ASP A 77 -1.88 -3.54 -21.10
C ASP A 77 -2.01 -4.88 -20.36
N ASN A 78 -2.93 -5.71 -20.83
CA ASN A 78 -3.25 -7.03 -20.26
C ASN A 78 -3.74 -7.01 -18.80
N THR A 79 -4.32 -5.89 -18.34
CA THR A 79 -4.96 -5.85 -17.02
C THR A 79 -6.04 -6.92 -16.89
N GLU A 80 -5.85 -7.80 -15.92
CA GLU A 80 -6.81 -8.80 -15.50
C GLU A 80 -7.86 -8.18 -14.57
N LYS A 81 -8.95 -8.91 -14.34
CA LYS A 81 -10.06 -8.46 -13.51
C LYS A 81 -10.24 -9.37 -12.31
N SER A 82 -10.44 -8.78 -11.14
CA SER A 82 -10.74 -9.47 -9.89
C SER A 82 -11.99 -8.87 -9.25
N SER A 83 -12.72 -9.66 -8.46
CA SER A 83 -13.88 -9.14 -7.71
C SER A 83 -13.49 -8.32 -6.48
N ASN A 84 -12.25 -8.41 -6.01
CA ASN A 84 -11.83 -7.82 -4.75
C ASN A 84 -10.38 -7.31 -4.72
N TRP A 85 -9.54 -7.60 -5.71
CA TRP A 85 -8.15 -7.09 -5.75
C TRP A 85 -7.94 -6.07 -6.86
N ALA A 86 -7.13 -5.05 -6.59
CA ALA A 86 -6.54 -4.18 -7.60
C ALA A 86 -5.07 -3.89 -7.26
N GLY A 87 -4.20 -3.85 -8.26
CA GLY A 87 -2.76 -3.64 -8.08
C GLY A 87 -1.93 -4.44 -9.07
N TYR A 88 -0.81 -4.98 -8.60
CA TYR A 88 0.07 -5.81 -9.41
C TYR A 88 0.36 -7.14 -8.74
N ILE A 89 0.35 -8.19 -9.56
CA ILE A 89 0.81 -9.53 -9.24
C ILE A 89 2.03 -9.79 -10.13
N VAL A 90 3.04 -10.46 -9.57
CA VAL A 90 4.12 -11.05 -10.36
C VAL A 90 4.23 -12.54 -10.09
N THR A 91 4.58 -13.31 -11.11
CA THR A 91 4.97 -14.73 -11.00
C THR A 91 6.38 -14.92 -11.55
N PRO A 92 7.14 -15.91 -11.06
CA PRO A 92 8.48 -16.16 -11.58
C PRO A 92 8.45 -16.46 -13.08
N ALA A 93 9.31 -15.81 -13.87
CA ALA A 93 9.40 -16.05 -15.32
C ALA A 93 9.87 -17.47 -15.64
N SER A 94 10.64 -18.08 -14.75
CA SER A 94 10.99 -19.50 -14.78
C SER A 94 10.23 -20.28 -13.72
N LYS A 95 9.63 -21.41 -14.10
CA LYS A 95 8.96 -22.33 -13.16
C LYS A 95 9.90 -23.01 -12.15
N SER A 96 11.22 -22.90 -12.34
CA SER A 96 12.22 -23.38 -11.38
C SER A 96 12.48 -22.38 -10.24
N ASP A 97 12.05 -21.14 -10.43
CA ASP A 97 12.35 -20.05 -9.52
C ASP A 97 11.20 -19.89 -8.53
N SER A 98 11.51 -19.38 -7.34
CA SER A 98 10.56 -19.24 -6.26
C SER A 98 10.86 -17.97 -5.47
N TYR A 99 9.80 -17.31 -5.01
CA TYR A 99 9.92 -16.13 -4.18
C TYR A 99 10.14 -16.48 -2.72
N THR A 100 11.10 -15.79 -2.12
CA THR A 100 11.49 -15.96 -0.71
C THR A 100 11.46 -14.65 0.06
N SER A 101 11.17 -13.55 -0.63
CA SER A 101 10.95 -12.25 -0.01
C SER A 101 10.17 -11.31 -0.91
N ILE A 102 9.43 -10.41 -0.28
CA ILE A 102 8.73 -9.29 -0.91
C ILE A 102 8.83 -8.06 -0.02
N SER A 103 8.98 -6.88 -0.63
CA SER A 103 8.91 -5.59 0.06
C SER A 103 8.02 -4.60 -0.67
N GLY A 104 7.50 -3.63 0.07
CA GLY A 104 6.72 -2.53 -0.48
C GLY A 104 6.46 -1.45 0.56
N SER A 105 6.12 -0.27 0.10
CA SER A 105 5.77 0.87 0.93
C SER A 105 4.59 1.63 0.36
N TRP A 106 3.74 2.15 1.23
CA TRP A 106 2.64 3.05 0.87
C TRP A 106 2.43 4.07 1.97
N THR A 107 1.70 5.14 1.66
CA THR A 107 1.16 6.02 2.70
C THR A 107 -0.26 5.57 3.01
N VAL A 108 -0.58 5.37 4.29
CA VAL A 108 -1.93 4.99 4.73
C VAL A 108 -2.93 6.03 4.21
N PRO A 109 -3.88 5.65 3.34
CA PRO A 109 -4.80 6.60 2.75
C PRO A 109 -5.80 7.09 3.79
N SER A 110 -6.29 8.31 3.62
CA SER A 110 -7.56 8.68 4.25
C SER A 110 -8.69 7.95 3.52
N ILE A 111 -9.76 7.64 4.24
CA ILE A 111 -10.94 7.00 3.66
C ILE A 111 -12.16 7.90 3.74
N SER A 112 -13.02 7.77 2.73
CA SER A 112 -14.35 8.39 2.73
C SER A 112 -15.41 7.35 2.35
N SER A 113 -16.58 7.43 3.00
CA SER A 113 -17.75 6.63 2.66
C SER A 113 -19.01 7.22 3.26
N ASN A 114 -20.14 6.91 2.63
CA ASN A 114 -21.47 7.20 3.16
C ASN A 114 -21.93 6.12 4.16
N ASN A 115 -21.15 5.04 4.30
CA ASN A 115 -21.42 3.91 5.19
C ASN A 115 -20.36 3.83 6.30
N GLU A 116 -20.80 3.91 7.55
CA GLU A 116 -19.92 3.87 8.73
C GLU A 116 -19.17 2.53 8.91
N ASN A 117 -19.64 1.46 8.26
CA ASN A 117 -18.99 0.16 8.27
C ASN A 117 -18.06 -0.06 7.08
N ALA A 118 -17.79 0.97 6.28
CA ALA A 118 -16.94 0.83 5.11
C ALA A 118 -15.48 0.70 5.49
N VAL A 119 -14.77 -0.18 4.77
CA VAL A 119 -13.36 -0.45 4.97
C VAL A 119 -12.62 -0.57 3.65
N ALA A 120 -11.31 -0.42 3.68
CA ALA A 120 -10.40 -0.78 2.61
C ALA A 120 -9.16 -1.42 3.22
N ALA A 121 -8.40 -2.19 2.43
CA ALA A 121 -7.12 -2.73 2.88
C ALA A 121 -6.03 -2.53 1.85
N GLN A 122 -4.81 -2.25 2.32
CA GLN A 122 -3.60 -2.14 1.51
C GLN A 122 -2.57 -3.13 2.02
N TRP A 123 -2.02 -3.99 1.17
CA TRP A 123 -1.09 -5.02 1.63
C TRP A 123 -0.11 -5.47 0.56
N ILE A 124 0.92 -6.18 1.04
CA ILE A 124 1.82 -6.97 0.19
C ILE A 124 1.82 -8.43 0.64
N GLY A 125 2.01 -9.35 -0.28
CA GLY A 125 1.88 -10.78 -0.02
C GLY A 125 2.76 -11.68 -0.89
N LEU A 126 2.88 -12.93 -0.46
CA LEU A 126 3.41 -14.04 -1.24
C LEU A 126 2.33 -15.13 -1.31
N GLY A 127 1.98 -15.58 -2.51
CA GLY A 127 1.02 -16.66 -2.75
C GLY A 127 -0.41 -16.19 -3.05
N GLY A 128 -1.40 -17.05 -2.81
CA GLY A 128 -2.82 -16.71 -2.95
C GLY A 128 -3.35 -16.63 -4.40
N VAL A 129 -2.48 -16.72 -5.42
CA VAL A 129 -2.84 -16.65 -6.84
C VAL A 129 -2.95 -18.03 -7.49
N ASP A 130 -1.86 -18.79 -7.47
CA ASP A 130 -1.80 -20.17 -8.00
C ASP A 130 -1.81 -21.23 -6.87
N SER A 131 -1.86 -20.76 -5.61
CA SER A 131 -1.95 -21.56 -4.38
C SER A 131 -3.05 -21.00 -3.47
N SER A 132 -3.59 -21.82 -2.58
CA SER A 132 -4.46 -21.36 -1.48
C SER A 132 -3.69 -20.79 -0.29
N ASP A 133 -2.36 -20.97 -0.28
CA ASP A 133 -1.47 -20.44 0.75
C ASP A 133 -1.12 -18.99 0.44
N LEU A 134 -1.27 -18.10 1.42
CA LEU A 134 -0.99 -16.68 1.30
C LEU A 134 -0.41 -16.16 2.62
N LEU A 135 0.80 -15.61 2.53
CA LEU A 135 1.44 -14.92 3.64
C LEU A 135 1.47 -13.42 3.34
N GLN A 136 0.78 -12.62 4.16
CA GLN A 136 0.57 -11.20 3.88
C GLN A 136 0.63 -10.31 5.12
N MET A 137 0.93 -9.03 4.88
CA MET A 137 0.95 -7.99 5.90
C MET A 137 0.56 -6.65 5.29
N GLY A 138 -0.24 -5.88 6.02
CA GLY A 138 -0.84 -4.67 5.49
C GLY A 138 -1.49 -3.78 6.52
N THR A 139 -2.27 -2.83 6.01
CA THR A 139 -3.13 -1.94 6.78
C THR A 139 -4.58 -2.14 6.36
N MET A 140 -5.47 -2.07 7.34
CA MET A 140 -6.91 -1.99 7.15
C MET A 140 -7.37 -0.61 7.60
N GLU A 141 -7.95 0.14 6.67
CA GLU A 141 -8.53 1.45 6.93
C GLU A 141 -10.02 1.33 7.22
N GLN A 142 -10.45 1.88 8.35
CA GLN A 142 -11.85 1.82 8.80
C GLN A 142 -12.26 3.08 9.56
N LEU A 143 -13.56 3.29 9.72
CA LEU A 143 -14.09 4.35 10.57
C LEU A 143 -14.28 3.82 12.00
N GLU A 144 -13.62 4.46 12.96
CA GLU A 144 -13.83 4.23 14.40
C GLU A 144 -14.42 5.50 15.02
N ASN A 145 -15.64 5.42 15.56
CA ASN A 145 -16.38 6.57 16.08
C ASN A 145 -16.48 7.74 15.07
N GLY A 146 -16.65 7.41 13.78
CA GLY A 146 -16.74 8.38 12.69
C GLY A 146 -15.40 9.04 12.32
N GLN A 147 -14.27 8.54 12.83
CA GLN A 147 -12.93 9.01 12.47
C GLN A 147 -12.15 7.90 11.75
N PRO A 148 -11.45 8.22 10.65
CA PRO A 148 -10.65 7.22 9.95
C PRO A 148 -9.44 6.82 10.79
N VAL A 149 -9.27 5.52 10.98
CA VAL A 149 -8.11 4.89 11.62
C VAL A 149 -7.59 3.78 10.73
N ALA A 150 -6.31 3.44 10.89
CA ALA A 150 -5.74 2.26 10.24
C ALA A 150 -5.21 1.28 11.28
N VAL A 151 -5.44 0.00 11.03
CA VAL A 151 -4.93 -1.10 11.84
C VAL A 151 -3.97 -1.93 11.00
N VAL A 152 -2.77 -2.15 11.51
CA VAL A 152 -1.80 -3.06 10.90
C VAL A 152 -2.23 -4.49 11.18
N PHE A 153 -2.21 -5.33 10.16
CA PHE A 153 -2.51 -6.75 10.29
C PHE A 153 -1.42 -7.59 9.63
N TRP A 154 -1.37 -8.86 10.04
CA TRP A 154 -0.69 -9.91 9.29
C TRP A 154 -1.62 -11.12 9.17
N GLU A 155 -1.44 -11.91 8.12
CA GLU A 155 -2.26 -13.11 7.88
C GLU A 155 -1.41 -14.21 7.24
N GLN A 156 -1.69 -15.43 7.65
CA GLN A 156 -1.14 -16.66 7.09
C GLN A 156 -2.34 -17.56 6.78
N LEU A 157 -2.89 -17.44 5.58
CA LEU A 157 -4.07 -18.22 5.22
C LEU A 157 -3.77 -19.72 5.35
N PRO A 158 -4.74 -20.54 5.80
CA PRO A 158 -6.16 -20.20 5.98
C PRO A 158 -6.54 -19.60 7.34
N ASP A 159 -5.57 -19.26 8.20
CA ASP A 159 -5.86 -18.58 9.46
C ASP A 159 -6.33 -17.15 9.20
N VAL A 160 -7.23 -16.64 10.05
CA VAL A 160 -7.76 -15.28 9.93
C VAL A 160 -6.70 -14.22 10.23
N ALA A 161 -6.82 -13.06 9.58
CA ALA A 161 -5.98 -11.90 9.83
C ALA A 161 -5.90 -11.53 11.32
N GLN A 162 -4.69 -11.20 11.77
CA GLN A 162 -4.40 -10.82 13.14
C GLN A 162 -3.95 -9.36 13.20
N ASN A 163 -4.73 -8.54 13.90
CA ASN A 163 -4.41 -7.14 14.13
C ASN A 163 -3.26 -6.99 15.14
N THR A 164 -2.27 -6.15 14.82
CA THR A 164 -1.10 -5.91 15.67
C THR A 164 -1.19 -4.56 16.38
N MET A 165 -1.41 -3.48 15.63
CA MET A 165 -1.41 -2.13 16.18
C MET A 165 -2.24 -1.14 15.35
N THR A 166 -2.78 -0.12 16.02
CA THR A 166 -3.40 1.03 15.36
C THR A 166 -2.36 2.10 15.05
N ILE A 167 -2.47 2.70 13.87
CA ILE A 167 -1.60 3.77 13.38
C ILE A 167 -2.44 4.94 12.84
N PRO A 168 -1.92 6.18 12.90
CA PRO A 168 -2.57 7.32 12.28
C PRO A 168 -2.66 7.17 10.75
N ILE A 169 -3.74 7.69 10.18
CA ILE A 169 -3.83 7.98 8.74
C ILE A 169 -2.67 8.88 8.31
N ASN A 170 -2.24 8.78 7.05
CA ASN A 170 -1.07 9.44 6.48
C ASN A 170 0.28 8.99 7.07
N SER A 171 0.32 7.90 7.84
CA SER A 171 1.60 7.28 8.19
C SER A 171 2.21 6.63 6.94
N THR A 172 3.52 6.74 6.77
CA THR A 172 4.24 5.99 5.73
C THR A 172 4.59 4.61 6.26
N ILE A 173 4.21 3.58 5.51
CA ILE A 173 4.40 2.18 5.81
C ILE A 173 5.52 1.62 4.96
N ASN A 174 6.37 0.79 5.57
CA ASN A 174 7.31 -0.07 4.89
C ASN A 174 7.11 -1.50 5.41
N VAL A 175 6.88 -2.44 4.50
CA VAL A 175 6.72 -3.87 4.83
C VAL A 175 7.80 -4.69 4.12
N ASN A 176 8.30 -5.69 4.81
CA ASN A 176 9.18 -6.72 4.26
C ASN A 176 8.79 -8.09 4.82
N ILE A 177 8.46 -9.04 3.95
CA ILE A 177 8.19 -10.43 4.28
C ILE A 177 9.34 -11.25 3.70
N TYR A 178 9.98 -12.11 4.48
CA TYR A 178 11.16 -12.86 4.01
C TYR A 178 11.42 -14.15 4.78
N ASN A 179 12.00 -15.14 4.10
CA ASN A 179 12.58 -16.32 4.74
C ASN A 179 13.86 -15.90 5.48
N SER A 180 13.81 -15.93 6.81
CA SER A 180 14.95 -15.51 7.64
C SER A 180 15.98 -16.63 7.81
N SER A 181 15.52 -17.87 7.99
CA SER A 181 16.37 -19.05 8.02
C SER A 181 15.51 -20.32 8.04
N GLY A 182 15.80 -21.28 7.17
CA GLY A 182 15.12 -22.58 7.17
C GLY A 182 13.60 -22.44 7.00
N SER A 183 12.83 -22.91 7.99
CA SER A 183 11.37 -22.78 8.03
C SER A 183 10.89 -21.48 8.69
N THR A 184 11.78 -20.63 9.19
CA THR A 184 11.42 -19.39 9.90
C THR A 184 11.28 -18.22 8.93
N TRP A 185 10.09 -17.64 8.91
CA TRP A 185 9.74 -16.47 8.12
C TRP A 185 9.45 -15.27 9.03
N ASN A 186 9.87 -14.10 8.59
CA ASN A 186 9.65 -12.85 9.29
C ASN A 186 8.81 -11.91 8.43
N LEU A 187 7.84 -11.25 9.06
CA LEU A 187 7.07 -10.15 8.51
C LEU A 187 7.39 -8.92 9.34
N THR A 188 8.14 -7.99 8.75
CA THR A 188 8.57 -6.76 9.41
C THR A 188 7.79 -5.58 8.84
N PHE A 189 7.19 -4.81 9.74
CA PHE A 189 6.50 -3.57 9.44
C PHE A 189 7.23 -2.40 10.10
N THR A 190 7.35 -1.28 9.40
CA THR A 190 7.81 0.00 9.95
C THR A 190 6.89 1.13 9.51
N ALA A 191 6.20 1.77 10.46
CA ALA A 191 5.44 2.99 10.26
C ALA A 191 6.24 4.22 10.69
N THR A 192 6.23 5.26 9.87
CA THR A 192 6.58 6.63 10.28
C THR A 192 5.30 7.45 10.32
N THR A 193 4.89 7.91 11.49
CA THR A 193 3.66 8.70 11.66
C THR A 193 3.84 10.12 11.13
N PRO A 194 2.74 10.88 10.89
CA PRO A 194 2.82 12.29 10.52
C PRO A 194 3.56 13.18 11.52
N SER A 195 3.64 12.77 12.81
CA SER A 195 4.42 13.47 13.84
C SER A 195 5.91 13.09 13.84
N GLY A 196 6.33 12.18 12.96
CA GLY A 196 7.71 11.66 12.87
C GLY A 196 8.02 10.53 13.85
N GLU A 197 7.03 9.97 14.55
CA GLU A 197 7.23 8.81 15.41
C GLU A 197 7.44 7.56 14.54
N ILE A 198 8.48 6.78 14.84
CA ILE A 198 8.77 5.53 14.14
C ILE A 198 8.33 4.36 15.01
N LYS A 199 7.52 3.47 14.44
CA LYS A 199 7.05 2.23 15.08
C LYS A 199 7.42 1.04 14.21
N THR A 200 8.14 0.09 14.77
CA THR A 200 8.57 -1.13 14.07
C THR A 200 8.12 -2.36 14.83
N GLU A 201 7.58 -3.32 14.10
CA GLU A 201 7.21 -4.64 14.62
C GLU A 201 7.71 -5.73 13.68
N THR A 202 8.07 -6.88 14.24
CA THR A 202 8.42 -8.07 13.48
C THR A 202 7.67 -9.26 14.05
N ILE A 203 6.88 -9.90 13.20
CA ILE A 203 6.21 -11.16 13.47
C ILE A 203 7.07 -12.27 12.89
N SER A 204 7.35 -13.29 13.69
CA SER A 204 8.06 -14.50 13.25
C SER A 204 7.09 -15.68 13.24
N THR A 205 7.00 -16.37 12.12
CA THR A 205 6.21 -17.60 11.95
C THR A 205 7.07 -18.74 11.41
N THR A 206 6.60 -19.97 11.56
CA THR A 206 7.24 -21.18 11.01
C THR A 206 6.35 -21.77 9.94
N LEU A 207 6.88 -21.92 8.73
CA LEU A 207 6.18 -22.49 7.58
C LEU A 207 6.78 -23.86 7.25
N ASP A 208 5.95 -24.84 6.94
CA ASP A 208 6.43 -26.09 6.36
C ASP A 208 6.86 -25.91 4.89
N SER A 209 7.51 -26.93 4.33
CA SER A 209 8.05 -26.85 2.97
C SER A 209 6.96 -26.70 1.92
N SER A 210 5.81 -27.37 2.08
CA SER A 210 4.70 -27.26 1.12
C SER A 210 4.12 -25.85 1.10
N TYR A 211 3.93 -25.25 2.28
CA TYR A 211 3.44 -23.88 2.39
C TYR A 211 4.43 -22.88 1.78
N ALA A 212 5.73 -23.04 2.09
CA ALA A 212 6.78 -22.20 1.54
C ALA A 212 6.86 -22.31 0.00
N GLU A 213 6.70 -23.51 -0.55
CA GLU A 213 6.59 -23.74 -2.00
C GLU A 213 5.33 -23.07 -2.58
N GLY A 214 4.19 -23.17 -1.89
CA GLY A 214 2.92 -22.58 -2.29
C GLY A 214 2.97 -21.05 -2.38
N ILE A 215 3.45 -20.39 -1.33
CA ILE A 215 3.57 -18.92 -1.32
C ILE A 215 4.65 -18.41 -2.29
N GLY A 216 5.66 -19.22 -2.59
CA GLY A 216 6.75 -18.84 -3.49
C GLY A 216 6.35 -18.76 -4.97
N THR A 217 5.09 -19.02 -5.32
CA THR A 217 4.58 -19.01 -6.71
C THR A 217 4.18 -17.63 -7.21
N SER A 218 3.88 -16.68 -6.33
CA SER A 218 3.46 -15.33 -6.68
C SER A 218 3.83 -14.31 -5.61
N ALA A 219 3.89 -13.04 -6.00
CA ALA A 219 4.12 -11.90 -5.12
C ALA A 219 3.20 -10.75 -5.54
N GLU A 220 2.58 -10.06 -4.57
CA GLU A 220 1.51 -9.10 -4.87
C GLU A 220 1.61 -7.80 -4.05
N TRP A 221 1.13 -6.70 -4.65
CA TRP A 221 0.94 -5.39 -4.01
C TRP A 221 -0.47 -4.90 -4.32
N ILE A 222 -1.36 -4.97 -3.33
CA ILE A 222 -2.81 -4.98 -3.56
C ILE A 222 -3.54 -3.96 -2.69
N SER A 223 -4.46 -3.25 -3.32
CA SER A 223 -5.63 -2.63 -2.69
C SER A 223 -6.80 -3.59 -2.78
N GLU A 224 -7.38 -3.95 -1.63
CA GLU A 224 -8.43 -4.96 -1.52
C GLU A 224 -9.76 -4.39 -1.01
N ASP A 225 -10.86 -4.95 -1.52
CA ASP A 225 -12.17 -4.95 -0.87
C ASP A 225 -12.24 -6.13 0.11
N PRO A 226 -12.14 -5.91 1.43
CA PRO A 226 -12.05 -6.99 2.40
C PRO A 226 -13.33 -7.81 2.50
N SER A 227 -13.21 -9.03 3.02
CA SER A 227 -14.36 -9.88 3.38
C SER A 227 -14.49 -10.06 4.90
N ASP A 228 -15.68 -10.40 5.38
CA ASP A 228 -15.85 -10.89 6.74
C ASP A 228 -15.35 -12.34 6.89
N VAL A 229 -15.38 -12.87 8.11
CA VAL A 229 -14.95 -14.26 8.41
C VAL A 229 -15.75 -15.36 7.69
N TYR A 230 -16.84 -15.01 7.01
CA TYR A 230 -17.65 -15.93 6.21
C TYR A 230 -17.39 -15.77 4.70
N GLY A 231 -16.41 -14.97 4.30
CA GLY A 231 -16.04 -14.73 2.91
C GLY A 231 -16.99 -13.77 2.18
N LYS A 232 -17.78 -12.99 2.92
CA LYS A 232 -18.68 -11.99 2.35
C LYS A 232 -18.00 -10.63 2.35
N LEU A 233 -17.86 -10.01 1.19
CA LEU A 233 -17.30 -8.65 1.07
C LEU A 233 -18.04 -7.68 1.99
N VAL A 234 -17.31 -6.72 2.55
CA VAL A 234 -17.90 -5.66 3.37
C VAL A 234 -18.00 -4.37 2.54
N PRO A 235 -18.72 -3.33 2.99
CA PRO A 235 -18.80 -2.10 2.19
C PRO A 235 -17.41 -1.52 1.92
N LEU A 236 -17.06 -1.31 0.65
CA LEU A 236 -15.77 -0.72 0.28
C LEU A 236 -15.72 0.78 0.58
N ALA A 237 -14.64 1.23 1.22
CA ALA A 237 -14.35 2.64 1.41
C ALA A 237 -13.55 3.22 0.23
N ASN A 238 -13.76 4.51 -0.08
CA ASN A 238 -12.96 5.21 -1.08
C ASN A 238 -11.65 5.70 -0.48
N THR A 239 -10.53 5.24 -1.04
CA THR A 239 -9.16 5.58 -0.65
C THR A 239 -8.51 6.65 -1.54
N ASP A 240 -9.27 7.19 -2.51
CA ASP A 240 -8.80 8.10 -3.56
C ASP A 240 -7.67 7.47 -4.38
N VAL A 241 -6.41 7.79 -4.03
CA VAL A 241 -5.22 7.24 -4.69
C VAL A 241 -4.26 6.70 -3.64
N VAL A 242 -3.90 5.42 -3.77
CA VAL A 242 -2.85 4.80 -2.97
C VAL A 242 -1.60 4.64 -3.83
N LYS A 243 -0.47 5.21 -3.40
CA LYS A 243 0.81 5.04 -4.07
C LYS A 243 1.59 3.91 -3.41
N TYR A 244 1.98 2.92 -4.22
CA TYR A 244 2.93 1.89 -3.86
C TYR A 244 4.31 2.27 -4.39
N GLU A 245 5.31 2.09 -3.56
CA GLU A 245 6.72 2.35 -3.84
C GLU A 245 7.57 1.19 -3.30
N SER A 246 8.83 1.13 -3.70
CA SER A 246 9.77 0.06 -3.27
C SER A 246 9.22 -1.35 -3.48
N ALA A 247 8.39 -1.54 -4.52
CA ALA A 247 7.78 -2.81 -4.86
C ALA A 247 8.86 -3.74 -5.43
N LYS A 248 9.36 -4.63 -4.59
CA LYS A 248 10.44 -5.56 -4.94
C LYS A 248 10.12 -6.98 -4.49
N VAL A 249 10.56 -7.94 -5.26
CA VAL A 249 10.49 -9.37 -4.94
C VAL A 249 11.89 -9.96 -5.07
N ASN A 250 12.35 -10.72 -4.06
CA ASN A 250 13.73 -11.23 -4.00
C ASN A 250 14.80 -10.14 -4.18
N GLY A 251 14.50 -8.89 -3.79
CA GLY A 251 15.38 -7.73 -3.93
C GLY A 251 15.42 -7.09 -5.33
N ASN A 252 14.77 -7.68 -6.32
CA ASN A 252 14.65 -7.12 -7.69
C ASN A 252 13.39 -6.28 -7.82
N SER A 253 13.40 -5.29 -8.73
CA SER A 253 12.22 -4.48 -9.04
C SER A 253 11.06 -5.34 -9.52
N LEU A 254 9.82 -4.91 -9.27
CA LEU A 254 8.61 -5.56 -9.80
C LEU A 254 8.72 -5.81 -11.32
N SER A 255 9.24 -4.84 -12.08
CA SER A 255 9.42 -4.98 -13.53
C SER A 255 10.69 -5.71 -13.99
N ASP A 256 11.42 -6.37 -13.09
CA ASP A 256 12.61 -7.12 -13.50
C ASP A 256 12.24 -8.26 -14.47
N SER A 257 13.15 -8.58 -15.39
CA SER A 257 13.00 -9.67 -16.34
C SER A 257 12.81 -11.06 -15.70
N SER A 258 13.14 -11.23 -14.42
CA SER A 258 12.83 -12.43 -13.65
C SER A 258 11.34 -12.64 -13.39
N ASN A 259 10.50 -11.63 -13.69
CA ASN A 259 9.09 -11.62 -13.34
C ASN A 259 8.20 -11.60 -14.59
N THR A 260 7.09 -12.33 -14.53
CA THR A 260 5.94 -12.11 -15.41
C THR A 260 4.94 -11.22 -14.68
N ILE A 261 4.62 -10.07 -15.26
CA ILE A 261 3.82 -9.02 -14.62
C ILE A 261 2.35 -9.15 -15.02
N ARG A 262 1.45 -9.07 -14.03
CA ARG A 262 0.00 -9.14 -14.19
C ARG A 262 -0.65 -7.96 -13.45
N PRO A 263 -0.97 -6.85 -14.14
CA PRO A 263 -1.79 -5.80 -13.54
C PRO A 263 -3.20 -6.33 -13.32
N VAL A 264 -3.84 -5.95 -12.21
CA VAL A 264 -5.20 -6.39 -11.86
C VAL A 264 -6.04 -5.17 -11.51
N ALA A 265 -7.22 -5.07 -12.11
CA ALA A 265 -8.25 -4.11 -11.71
C ALA A 265 -9.40 -4.82 -11.01
N MET A 266 -9.98 -4.14 -10.02
CA MET A 266 -11.18 -4.60 -9.33
C MET A 266 -12.40 -4.26 -10.18
N GLU A 267 -13.20 -5.28 -10.50
CA GLU A 267 -14.43 -5.16 -11.26
C GLU A 267 -15.63 -5.53 -10.38
N SER A 268 -16.64 -4.68 -10.39
CA SER A 268 -17.94 -4.94 -9.79
C SER A 268 -18.76 -5.94 -10.59
N SER A 269 -19.80 -6.49 -9.98
CA SER A 269 -20.76 -7.37 -10.65
C SER A 269 -21.46 -6.79 -11.89
N SER A 270 -21.60 -5.46 -11.92
CA SER A 270 -22.20 -4.74 -13.03
C SER A 270 -21.20 -4.44 -14.15
N GLY A 271 -19.96 -4.94 -14.04
CA GLY A 271 -18.90 -4.76 -15.03
C GLY A 271 -18.16 -3.43 -14.90
N ASN A 272 -18.45 -2.63 -13.87
CA ASN A 272 -17.76 -1.37 -13.64
C ASN A 272 -16.42 -1.60 -12.94
N ILE A 273 -15.37 -0.93 -13.39
CA ILE A 273 -14.08 -0.88 -12.71
C ILE A 273 -14.21 0.01 -11.46
N VAL A 274 -13.80 -0.53 -10.32
CA VAL A 274 -13.97 0.07 -8.98
C VAL A 274 -12.66 0.59 -8.44
N ILE A 275 -11.60 -0.21 -8.55
CA ILE A 275 -10.22 0.20 -8.24
C ILE A 275 -9.35 -0.26 -9.40
N TYR A 276 -8.44 0.59 -9.87
CA TYR A 276 -7.54 0.24 -10.96
C TYR A 276 -6.10 0.71 -10.72
N PRO A 277 -5.10 -0.05 -11.21
CA PRO A 277 -3.71 0.35 -11.13
C PRO A 277 -3.34 1.32 -12.26
N SER A 278 -2.38 2.20 -12.01
CA SER A 278 -1.67 2.93 -13.06
C SER A 278 -0.70 2.01 -13.80
N SER A 279 -0.12 2.48 -14.91
CA SER A 279 1.13 1.91 -15.42
C SER A 279 2.24 1.99 -14.36
N LEU A 280 3.22 1.09 -14.43
CA LEU A 280 4.41 1.15 -13.59
C LEU A 280 5.20 2.44 -13.88
N GLY A 281 5.80 3.00 -12.83
CA GLY A 281 6.79 4.06 -12.93
C GLY A 281 8.03 3.61 -13.69
N SER A 282 8.82 4.58 -14.17
CA SER A 282 10.09 4.30 -14.89
C SER A 282 11.15 3.63 -14.02
N ASP A 283 10.97 3.62 -12.71
CA ASP A 283 11.80 2.89 -11.75
C ASP A 283 11.48 1.38 -11.71
N GLY A 284 10.35 0.95 -12.28
CA GLY A 284 9.91 -0.44 -12.24
C GLY A 284 9.44 -0.92 -10.86
N GLU A 285 9.31 0.01 -9.90
CA GLU A 285 9.09 -0.28 -8.47
C GLU A 285 7.94 0.54 -7.86
N SER A 286 7.30 1.39 -8.66
CA SER A 286 6.22 2.25 -8.22
C SER A 286 4.98 2.17 -9.11
N PHE A 287 3.81 2.33 -8.51
CA PHE A 287 2.52 2.48 -9.20
C PHE A 287 1.51 3.10 -8.24
N THR A 288 0.33 3.45 -8.74
CA THR A 288 -0.81 3.82 -7.89
C THR A 288 -1.97 2.88 -8.12
N THR A 289 -2.81 2.67 -7.11
CA THR A 289 -4.19 2.23 -7.29
C THR A 289 -5.12 3.42 -7.09
N THR A 290 -6.23 3.46 -7.82
CA THR A 290 -7.19 4.57 -7.77
C THR A 290 -8.59 4.03 -7.62
N THR A 291 -9.32 4.50 -6.60
CA THR A 291 -10.76 4.25 -6.49
C THR A 291 -11.49 5.08 -7.54
N ALA A 292 -12.30 4.44 -8.38
CA ALA A 292 -13.13 5.12 -9.35
C ALA A 292 -14.22 5.92 -8.62
N VAL A 293 -14.25 7.24 -8.83
CA VAL A 293 -15.31 8.12 -8.32
C VAL A 293 -16.36 8.41 -9.39
N SER A 294 -17.64 8.35 -9.01
CA SER A 294 -18.75 8.90 -9.80
C SER A 294 -18.49 10.39 -10.01
N ASN A 295 -18.25 10.83 -11.25
CA ASN A 295 -18.34 12.26 -11.57
C ASN A 295 -19.82 12.71 -11.53
N SER A 296 -20.33 13.01 -10.34
CA SER A 296 -21.68 13.58 -10.17
C SER A 296 -21.73 15.11 -10.39
N ASN A 297 -20.62 15.76 -10.76
CA ASN A 297 -20.52 17.23 -10.83
C ASN A 297 -19.93 17.81 -12.14
N LEU A 298 -20.42 17.38 -13.31
CA LEU A 298 -20.16 18.09 -14.59
C LEU A 298 -21.38 18.86 -15.14
N ASN A 299 -22.36 19.18 -14.28
CA ASN A 299 -23.55 19.96 -14.69
C ASN A 299 -23.52 21.44 -14.28
N ASN A 300 -22.35 22.07 -14.12
CA ASN A 300 -22.24 23.54 -14.03
C ASN A 300 -20.85 24.05 -14.45
N GLY A 301 -20.52 23.91 -15.74
CA GLY A 301 -19.43 24.65 -16.39
C GLY A 301 -19.96 25.23 -17.71
N PRO A 302 -19.59 26.47 -18.10
CA PRO A 302 -20.20 27.13 -19.25
C PRO A 302 -19.90 26.33 -20.53
N SER A 303 -20.97 26.06 -21.28
CA SER A 303 -20.93 25.42 -22.61
C SER A 303 -19.76 25.96 -23.45
N ILE A 304 -18.79 25.10 -23.74
CA ILE A 304 -17.78 25.38 -24.76
C ILE A 304 -18.44 25.08 -26.11
N ASP A 305 -18.78 26.14 -26.83
CA ASP A 305 -19.27 26.09 -28.21
C ASP A 305 -18.31 25.25 -29.09
N PRO A 306 -18.77 24.14 -29.71
CA PRO A 306 -17.95 23.26 -30.53
C PRO A 306 -17.43 23.92 -31.82
N ASN A 307 -17.79 25.19 -32.09
CA ASN A 307 -17.27 25.94 -33.25
C ASN A 307 -15.90 26.60 -33.03
N PHE A 308 -15.32 26.56 -31.83
CA PHE A 308 -14.01 27.20 -31.59
C PHE A 308 -12.83 26.46 -32.27
N ARG A 309 -12.97 25.15 -32.57
CA ARG A 309 -11.91 24.35 -33.23
C ARG A 309 -11.86 24.47 -34.76
N ARG A 310 -12.77 25.21 -35.41
CA ARG A 310 -12.77 25.38 -36.88
C ARG A 310 -12.17 26.69 -37.40
N ARG A 311 -11.52 27.50 -36.55
CA ARG A 311 -10.95 28.81 -36.97
C ARG A 311 -9.44 28.88 -37.17
N PHE A 312 -8.71 27.77 -37.03
CA PHE A 312 -7.27 27.73 -37.31
C PHE A 312 -6.91 26.62 -38.28
N ASN A 313 -7.53 26.61 -39.46
CA ASN A 313 -7.05 25.89 -40.63
C ASN A 313 -7.73 26.49 -41.86
N ASN A 314 -7.24 27.66 -42.30
CA ASN A 314 -7.26 28.14 -43.69
C ASN A 314 -6.72 29.57 -43.77
N THR A 315 -5.40 29.71 -43.89
CA THR A 315 -4.80 30.92 -44.49
C THR A 315 -3.51 30.55 -45.22
N PRO A 316 -3.37 30.81 -46.54
CA PRO A 316 -2.14 30.56 -47.27
C PRO A 316 -1.12 31.69 -47.04
N PRO A 317 0.20 31.46 -47.28
CA PRO A 317 1.22 32.42 -46.95
C PRO A 317 1.26 33.56 -47.97
N ARG A 318 1.21 34.81 -47.49
CA ARG A 318 1.55 35.99 -48.30
C ARG A 318 2.72 36.73 -47.67
N GLN A 319 3.71 36.96 -48.51
CA GLN A 319 5.02 37.54 -48.26
C GLN A 319 4.96 39.08 -48.19
N ARG A 320 6.00 39.68 -47.56
CA ARG A 320 6.36 41.12 -47.42
C ARG A 320 5.73 41.80 -46.19
N HIS A 321 6.38 42.73 -45.48
CA HIS A 321 7.64 43.46 -45.65
C HIS A 321 8.10 43.89 -44.24
N ILE A 322 9.41 43.93 -44.02
CA ILE A 322 10.05 44.58 -42.87
C ILE A 322 9.78 46.08 -42.95
N ASP A 323 9.39 46.70 -41.83
CA ASP A 323 9.80 48.06 -41.48
C ASP A 323 9.97 48.22 -39.96
N ASN A 324 11.11 48.83 -39.62
CA ASN A 324 11.58 49.26 -38.31
C ASN A 324 10.61 50.26 -37.67
N LEU A 325 10.51 50.23 -36.33
CA LEU A 325 10.58 51.44 -35.50
C LEU A 325 10.98 51.09 -34.06
N SER A 326 11.98 51.83 -33.60
CA SER A 326 12.72 51.71 -32.34
C SER A 326 12.12 52.55 -31.20
N SER A 327 12.53 52.20 -29.98
CA SER A 327 12.63 53.06 -28.77
C SER A 327 11.29 53.31 -28.04
N GLN A 328 11.18 53.32 -26.70
CA GLN A 328 12.02 53.89 -25.64
C GLN A 328 11.75 53.24 -24.27
N PHE A 329 12.76 53.30 -23.40
CA PHE A 329 12.78 53.03 -21.95
C PHE A 329 12.00 54.08 -21.12
N HIS A 330 11.54 53.70 -19.91
CA HIS A 330 11.54 54.38 -18.58
C HIS A 330 10.41 53.78 -17.70
N SER A 331 10.62 53.10 -16.57
CA SER A 331 11.15 53.44 -15.22
C SER A 331 10.06 53.84 -14.21
N GLU A 332 9.99 53.07 -13.10
CA GLU A 332 9.44 53.36 -11.75
C GLU A 332 7.92 53.66 -11.65
N GLU A 333 7.18 53.43 -10.55
CA GLU A 333 7.47 53.54 -9.12
C GLU A 333 6.36 52.82 -8.29
N SER A 334 6.65 52.54 -7.03
CA SER A 334 5.84 51.83 -6.03
C SER A 334 4.65 52.63 -5.48
N ILE A 335 3.54 51.99 -5.09
CA ILE A 335 2.59 52.52 -4.07
C ILE A 335 2.07 51.41 -3.14
N THR A 336 2.11 51.71 -1.84
CA THR A 336 1.69 50.90 -0.68
C THR A 336 0.33 51.38 -0.12
N LEU A 337 -0.44 50.42 0.42
CA LEU A 337 -1.48 50.49 1.48
C LEU A 337 -2.84 51.18 1.22
N LEU A 338 -3.93 50.44 1.53
CA LEU A 338 -4.87 50.85 2.58
C LEU A 338 -5.66 49.64 3.16
N ILE A 339 -5.57 49.49 4.47
CA ILE A 339 -6.40 48.62 5.33
C ILE A 339 -7.64 49.42 5.72
N TYR A 340 -8.83 48.80 5.75
CA TYR A 340 -9.97 49.33 6.50
C TYR A 340 -10.57 48.26 7.41
N TYR A 341 -10.50 48.54 8.72
CA TYR A 341 -11.21 47.87 9.80
C TYR A 341 -12.70 48.24 9.77
N ASN A 342 -13.58 47.32 10.15
CA ASN A 342 -14.85 47.71 10.77
C ASN A 342 -15.22 46.74 11.91
N THR A 343 -15.24 47.28 13.12
CA THR A 343 -15.65 46.66 14.39
C THR A 343 -17.05 47.07 14.78
N ASN A 344 -17.67 46.24 15.63
CA ASN A 344 -18.86 46.43 16.50
C ASN A 344 -20.07 45.61 16.05
N LYS A 345 -20.75 44.83 16.90
CA LYS A 345 -21.12 45.12 18.31
C LYS A 345 -21.58 43.84 19.04
N ARG A 346 -21.15 43.67 20.29
CA ARG A 346 -21.73 42.81 21.35
C ARG A 346 -22.91 43.54 22.03
N LEU A 347 -23.95 42.80 22.42
CA LEU A 347 -24.85 42.91 23.60
C LEU A 347 -25.65 41.57 23.57
N ASP A 348 -25.85 40.75 24.60
CA ASP A 348 -25.58 40.72 26.04
C ASP A 348 -25.28 39.27 26.47
#